data_AF-A0A2V6FES7-F1
#
_entry.id   AF-A0A2V6FES7-F1
#
_cell.length_a   1.000
_cell.length_b   1.000
_cell.length_c   1.000
_cell.angle_alpha   90.00
_cell.angle_beta   90.00
_cell.angle_gamma   90.00
#
_symmetry.space_group_name_H-M   'P 1'
#
loop_
_entity.id
_entity.type
_entity.pdbx_description
1 polymer ?
#
loop_
_entity_poly.entity_id
_entity_poly.type
_entity_poly.pdbx_seq_one_letter_code
_entity_poly.pdbx_strand_id
1 'polypeptide(L)'
;MKKDHPASESAFFNPRFLAAFILCFLGVWMAMLSFASTPSSGTLTTVSGPVTYTAGPFVQPNPSPLGLGQLDTGPRCNSTTFPCDSFDLTVTLPAGYTGTHCNAAVKVTLSWVDTGTGQSDYDLYIYEGVVGNLGGNTPADFQSATSGYRPEIATVAPLKDGTTHYTIKIVPFQPTGETVNVKIELLPGSGGCGTAGFGGADKTKANSPRYITFNAPPGSSAEVSNGEFN
;
A
#
# COMPACT_ATOMS: atom_id res chain seq x y z
N MET A 1 -8.92 1.05 85.97
CA MET A 1 -9.85 1.21 84.83
C MET A 1 -8.99 1.37 83.58
N LYS A 2 -8.92 0.33 82.75
CA LYS A 2 -8.11 0.25 81.53
C LYS A 2 -8.84 1.00 80.40
N LYS A 3 -8.13 1.79 79.61
CA LYS A 3 -8.65 2.38 78.37
C LYS A 3 -7.69 2.01 77.25
N ASP A 4 -8.08 1.03 76.45
CA ASP A 4 -7.34 0.58 75.27
C ASP A 4 -7.60 1.57 74.11
N HIS A 5 -6.54 1.96 73.40
CA HIS A 5 -6.63 2.70 72.14
C HIS A 5 -6.68 1.69 70.97
N PRO A 6 -7.59 1.84 69.99
CA PRO A 6 -7.58 1.01 68.80
C PRO A 6 -6.43 1.44 67.88
N ALA A 7 -5.62 0.48 67.43
CA ALA A 7 -4.70 0.70 66.33
C ALA A 7 -5.51 0.91 65.04
N SER A 8 -5.30 2.06 64.40
CA SER A 8 -5.78 2.31 63.04
C SER A 8 -4.92 1.49 62.08
N GLU A 9 -5.40 0.30 61.70
CA GLU A 9 -4.90 -0.40 60.52
C GLU A 9 -5.31 0.42 59.29
N SER A 10 -4.39 1.25 58.81
CA SER A 10 -4.54 1.96 57.55
C SER A 10 -4.46 0.93 56.43
N ALA A 11 -5.61 0.62 55.84
CA ALA A 11 -5.77 -0.24 54.69
C ALA A 11 -5.06 0.33 53.47
N PHE A 12 -3.78 0.08 53.30
CA PHE A 12 -3.08 0.22 52.02
C PHE A 12 -1.96 -0.81 51.96
N PHE A 13 -1.72 -1.36 50.77
CA PHE A 13 -0.73 -2.40 50.45
C PHE A 13 -1.18 -3.86 50.59
N ASN A 14 -2.23 -4.23 49.86
CA ASN A 14 -2.25 -5.57 49.29
C ASN A 14 -1.40 -5.54 48.00
N PRO A 15 -0.18 -6.11 48.00
CA PRO A 15 0.77 -6.02 46.89
C PRO A 15 0.21 -6.63 45.60
N ARG A 16 -0.79 -7.51 45.69
CA ARG A 16 -1.46 -8.11 44.53
C ARG A 16 -2.29 -7.11 43.74
N PHE A 17 -2.97 -6.17 44.39
CA PHE A 17 -3.75 -5.13 43.69
C PHE A 17 -2.83 -4.10 43.04
N LEU A 18 -1.72 -3.74 43.69
CA LEU A 18 -0.71 -2.86 43.10
C LEU A 18 -0.03 -3.49 41.88
N ALA A 19 0.32 -4.78 41.95
CA ALA A 19 0.91 -5.50 40.82
C ALA A 19 -0.06 -5.64 39.64
N ALA A 20 -1.34 -5.93 39.90
CA ALA A 20 -2.37 -5.99 38.85
C ALA A 20 -2.58 -4.62 38.18
N PHE A 21 -2.59 -3.54 38.94
CA PHE A 21 -2.67 -2.18 38.41
C PHE A 21 -1.44 -1.86 37.54
N ILE A 22 -0.22 -2.13 38.01
CA ILE A 22 1.01 -1.90 37.23
C ILE A 22 1.00 -2.72 35.94
N LEU A 23 0.58 -4.00 35.96
CA LEU A 23 0.49 -4.84 34.76
C LEU A 23 -0.55 -4.32 33.75
N CYS A 24 -1.72 -3.85 34.23
CA CYS A 24 -2.72 -3.22 33.36
C CYS A 24 -2.17 -1.93 32.73
N PHE A 25 -1.48 -1.09 33.51
CA PHE A 25 -0.89 0.15 33.00
C PHE A 25 0.26 -0.11 32.03
N LEU A 26 1.13 -1.08 32.30
CA LEU A 26 2.18 -1.50 31.37
C LEU A 26 1.61 -2.09 30.08
N GLY A 27 0.52 -2.87 30.16
CA GLY A 27 -0.18 -3.40 28.98
C GLY A 27 -0.77 -2.29 28.10
N VAL A 28 -1.42 -1.29 28.72
CA VAL A 28 -1.93 -0.10 28.00
C VAL A 28 -0.79 0.75 27.43
N TRP A 29 0.33 0.88 28.15
CA TRP A 29 1.46 1.70 27.71
C TRP A 29 2.24 1.05 26.55
N MET A 30 2.36 -0.27 26.52
CA MET A 30 2.93 -1.01 25.39
C MET A 30 2.05 -0.93 24.14
N ALA A 31 0.73 -0.86 24.29
CA ALA A 31 -0.19 -0.71 23.15
C ALA A 31 -0.06 0.66 22.44
N MET A 32 0.42 1.69 23.14
CA MET A 32 0.63 3.03 22.55
C MET A 32 1.91 3.14 21.70
N LEU A 33 2.74 2.10 21.63
CA LEU A 33 3.98 2.08 20.85
C LEU A 33 3.85 1.36 19.50
N SER A 34 2.63 0.92 19.12
CA SER A 34 2.44 0.22 17.85
C SER A 34 2.28 1.21 16.69
N PHE A 35 3.39 1.66 16.12
CA PHE A 35 3.44 2.34 14.81
C PHE A 35 3.35 1.38 13.62
N ALA A 36 3.27 0.07 13.89
CA ALA A 36 3.28 -0.98 12.89
C ALA A 36 1.87 -1.34 12.43
N SER A 37 1.76 -1.78 11.19
CA SER A 37 0.55 -2.34 10.60
C SER A 37 0.01 -3.49 11.45
N THR A 38 -1.31 -3.48 11.61
CA THR A 38 -2.06 -4.47 12.36
C THR A 38 -3.16 -5.04 11.45
N PRO A 39 -3.03 -6.29 10.96
CA PRO A 39 -1.84 -7.14 11.03
C PRO A 39 -0.66 -6.62 10.19
N SER A 40 0.55 -7.16 10.39
CA SER A 40 1.76 -6.75 9.66
C SER A 40 1.96 -7.45 8.31
N SER A 41 1.11 -8.42 8.00
CA SER A 41 1.15 -9.17 6.76
C SER A 41 -0.22 -9.73 6.39
N GLY A 42 -0.38 -10.12 5.13
CA GLY A 42 -1.60 -10.75 4.64
C GLY A 42 -1.39 -11.49 3.32
N THR A 43 -2.32 -12.38 3.01
CA THR A 43 -2.32 -13.14 1.75
C THR A 43 -3.57 -12.85 0.94
N LEU A 44 -3.38 -12.37 -0.28
CA LEU A 44 -4.44 -12.15 -1.26
C LEU A 44 -4.43 -13.29 -2.27
N THR A 45 -5.61 -13.88 -2.49
CA THR A 45 -5.84 -14.93 -3.48
C THR A 45 -7.08 -14.58 -4.31
N THR A 46 -7.43 -15.43 -5.27
CA THR A 46 -8.65 -15.28 -6.06
C THR A 46 -9.95 -15.45 -5.26
N VAL A 47 -9.88 -16.02 -4.04
CA VAL A 47 -11.05 -16.35 -3.21
C VAL A 47 -10.96 -15.84 -1.77
N SER A 48 -9.85 -15.22 -1.35
CA SER A 48 -9.67 -14.72 0.03
C SER A 48 -10.54 -13.52 0.36
N GLY A 49 -11.05 -12.83 -0.66
CA GLY A 49 -11.57 -11.47 -0.52
C GLY A 49 -10.47 -10.44 -0.26
N PRO A 50 -10.84 -9.17 -0.01
CA PRO A 50 -9.88 -8.11 0.26
C PRO A 50 -9.12 -8.34 1.57
N VAL A 51 -7.84 -7.98 1.56
CA VAL A 51 -7.02 -7.89 2.78
C VAL A 51 -7.12 -6.48 3.33
N THR A 52 -7.35 -6.34 4.63
CA THR A 52 -7.44 -5.03 5.29
C THR A 52 -6.53 -4.97 6.50
N TYR A 53 -5.89 -3.83 6.73
CA TYR A 53 -5.11 -3.56 7.94
C TYR A 53 -5.18 -2.08 8.30
N THR A 54 -4.78 -1.77 9.53
CA THR A 54 -4.62 -0.40 10.03
C THR A 54 -3.19 -0.11 10.41
N ALA A 55 -2.75 1.14 10.28
CA ALA A 55 -1.44 1.59 10.74
C ALA A 55 -1.52 2.98 11.39
N GLY A 56 -0.52 3.34 12.20
CA GLY A 56 -0.56 4.53 13.05
C GLY A 56 -1.14 4.26 14.44
N PRO A 57 -1.47 5.31 15.23
CA PRO A 57 -1.52 6.71 14.83
C PRO A 57 -0.15 7.30 14.51
N PHE A 58 -0.04 8.04 13.41
CA PHE A 58 1.21 8.71 13.04
C PHE A 58 1.28 10.11 13.64
N VAL A 59 2.35 10.40 14.39
CA VAL A 59 2.55 11.71 15.04
C VAL A 59 3.86 12.39 14.65
N GLN A 60 4.74 11.67 13.96
CA GLN A 60 6.03 12.19 13.49
C GLN A 60 6.01 12.25 11.96
N PRO A 61 6.29 13.41 11.35
CA PRO A 61 6.36 13.56 9.91
C PRO A 61 7.58 12.87 9.31
N ASN A 62 7.42 12.42 8.07
CA ASN A 62 8.45 11.89 7.20
C ASN A 62 8.32 12.54 5.82
N PRO A 63 8.92 13.73 5.62
CA PRO A 63 8.78 14.48 4.38
C PRO A 63 9.70 13.93 3.26
N SER A 64 9.60 12.63 2.95
CA SER A 64 10.40 11.97 1.90
C SER A 64 9.54 11.48 0.73
N PRO A 65 10.05 11.48 -0.52
CA PRO A 65 11.38 11.93 -0.94
C PRO A 65 11.58 13.44 -0.74
N LEU A 66 12.78 13.84 -0.32
CA LEU A 66 13.10 15.25 -0.13
C LEU A 66 13.26 15.92 -1.50
N GLY A 67 12.48 16.98 -1.75
CA GLY A 67 12.43 17.69 -3.03
C GLY A 67 13.73 18.42 -3.43
N LEU A 68 13.62 19.27 -4.48
CA LEU A 68 14.73 19.93 -5.21
C LEU A 68 15.95 20.28 -4.34
N GLY A 69 17.07 19.58 -4.58
CA GLY A 69 18.34 19.74 -3.87
C GLY A 69 18.86 18.46 -3.23
N GLN A 70 18.02 17.42 -3.10
CA GLN A 70 18.45 16.07 -2.71
C GLN A 70 18.18 15.04 -3.83
N LEU A 71 18.96 13.96 -3.84
CA LEU A 71 18.97 12.91 -4.87
C LEU A 71 18.03 11.73 -4.51
N ASP A 72 17.05 11.94 -3.64
CA ASP A 72 16.12 10.88 -3.26
C ASP A 72 15.25 10.52 -4.48
N THR A 73 15.30 9.27 -4.91
CA THR A 73 14.46 8.71 -5.97
C THR A 73 13.27 7.93 -5.42
N GLY A 74 13.16 7.81 -4.09
CA GLY A 74 12.05 7.18 -3.38
C GLY A 74 12.02 7.58 -1.91
N PRO A 75 11.09 7.03 -1.10
CA PRO A 75 10.95 7.40 0.29
C PRO A 75 12.12 6.90 1.15
N ARG A 76 12.35 7.61 2.25
CA ARG A 76 13.15 7.14 3.37
C ARG A 76 12.21 6.47 4.36
N CYS A 77 12.60 5.31 4.87
CA CYS A 77 11.75 4.52 5.75
C CYS A 77 12.62 3.75 6.74
N ASN A 78 12.68 4.23 7.99
CA ASN A 78 13.33 3.56 9.10
C ASN A 78 12.68 3.96 10.43
N SER A 79 12.74 3.08 11.42
CA SER A 79 12.00 3.24 12.68
C SER A 79 12.44 4.40 13.58
N THR A 80 13.52 5.12 13.26
CA THR A 80 14.14 6.10 14.16
C THR A 80 14.05 7.53 13.65
N THR A 81 14.37 7.76 12.38
CA THR A 81 14.48 9.10 11.78
C THR A 81 13.38 9.38 10.76
N PHE A 82 13.00 8.36 9.99
CA PHE A 82 12.03 8.48 8.90
C PHE A 82 10.90 7.46 9.11
N PRO A 83 9.98 7.71 10.06
CA PRO A 83 8.94 6.76 10.41
C PRO A 83 8.04 6.48 9.20
N CYS A 84 7.59 5.25 9.12
CA CYS A 84 6.78 4.72 8.03
C CYS A 84 6.15 3.42 8.53
N ASP A 85 5.04 3.03 7.93
CA ASP A 85 4.54 1.68 8.07
C ASP A 85 5.11 0.75 7.00
N SER A 86 5.15 -0.55 7.31
CA SER A 86 5.55 -1.62 6.41
C SER A 86 4.59 -2.80 6.58
N PHE A 87 3.95 -3.20 5.47
CA PHE A 87 3.08 -4.37 5.42
C PHE A 87 3.54 -5.37 4.36
N ASP A 88 3.68 -6.63 4.74
CA ASP A 88 4.10 -7.70 3.85
C ASP A 88 2.90 -8.40 3.20
N LEU A 89 2.70 -8.16 1.90
CA LEU A 89 1.64 -8.75 1.11
C LEU A 89 2.16 -9.96 0.33
N THR A 90 1.48 -11.08 0.46
CA THR A 90 1.64 -12.23 -0.43
C THR A 90 0.46 -12.31 -1.39
N VAL A 91 0.71 -12.36 -2.69
CA VAL A 91 -0.32 -12.55 -3.72
C VAL A 91 -0.11 -13.91 -4.36
N THR A 92 -1.10 -14.79 -4.25
CA THR A 92 -1.07 -16.13 -4.84
C THR A 92 -2.17 -16.28 -5.88
N LEU A 93 -1.76 -16.42 -7.15
CA LEU A 93 -2.65 -16.63 -8.28
C LEU A 93 -2.43 -18.04 -8.88
N PRO A 94 -3.50 -18.76 -9.27
CA PRO A 94 -3.36 -20.03 -9.97
C PRO A 94 -2.57 -19.89 -11.27
N ALA A 95 -1.92 -20.97 -11.72
CA ALA A 95 -1.29 -21.00 -13.04
C ALA A 95 -2.33 -20.76 -14.15
N GLY A 96 -1.99 -19.92 -15.13
CA GLY A 96 -2.87 -19.50 -16.23
C GLY A 96 -3.88 -18.42 -15.87
N TYR A 97 -3.85 -17.88 -14.64
CA TYR A 97 -4.80 -16.86 -14.21
C TYR A 97 -4.64 -15.59 -15.05
N THR A 98 -3.42 -15.07 -15.15
CA THR A 98 -3.17 -13.79 -15.87
C THR A 98 -3.40 -13.91 -17.38
N GLY A 99 -3.32 -15.12 -17.95
CA GLY A 99 -3.66 -15.38 -19.35
C GLY A 99 -5.17 -15.41 -19.64
N THR A 100 -6.01 -15.61 -18.62
CA THR A 100 -7.48 -15.66 -18.75
C THR A 100 -8.17 -14.43 -18.18
N HIS A 101 -7.47 -13.67 -17.35
CA HIS A 101 -7.93 -12.49 -16.62
C HIS A 101 -7.10 -11.27 -17.01
N CYS A 102 -7.31 -10.79 -18.25
CA CYS A 102 -6.54 -9.67 -18.76
C CYS A 102 -6.86 -8.38 -18.00
N ASN A 103 -5.83 -7.55 -17.79
CA ASN A 103 -5.90 -6.35 -16.94
C ASN A 103 -6.26 -6.64 -15.48
N ALA A 104 -6.07 -7.89 -15.01
CA ALA A 104 -6.09 -8.16 -13.57
C ALA A 104 -5.00 -7.35 -12.88
N ALA A 105 -5.33 -6.83 -11.71
CA ALA A 105 -4.46 -5.93 -10.96
C ALA A 105 -4.73 -6.06 -9.46
N VAL A 106 -3.75 -5.73 -8.64
CA VAL A 106 -3.99 -5.54 -7.20
C VAL A 106 -4.12 -4.05 -6.96
N LYS A 107 -5.26 -3.63 -6.41
CA LYS A 107 -5.51 -2.24 -6.02
C LYS A 107 -5.33 -2.11 -4.51
N VAL A 108 -4.52 -1.14 -4.11
CA VAL A 108 -4.33 -0.75 -2.71
C VAL A 108 -4.95 0.62 -2.53
N THR A 109 -5.88 0.73 -1.60
CA THR A 109 -6.54 1.98 -1.21
C THR A 109 -6.18 2.30 0.23
N LEU A 110 -5.54 3.45 0.42
CA LEU A 110 -5.17 4.03 1.70
C LEU A 110 -6.13 5.17 2.03
N SER A 111 -6.74 5.11 3.21
CA SER A 111 -7.77 6.07 3.63
C SER A 111 -7.63 6.42 5.10
N TRP A 112 -8.02 7.63 5.48
CA TRP A 112 -8.03 8.06 6.87
C TRP A 112 -9.14 9.07 7.12
N VAL A 113 -9.61 9.11 8.36
CA VAL A 113 -10.55 10.13 8.82
C VAL A 113 -9.74 11.31 9.32
N ASP A 114 -9.93 12.47 8.70
CA ASP A 114 -9.27 13.71 9.14
C ASP A 114 -9.59 14.01 10.61
N THR A 115 -8.58 14.42 11.39
CA THR A 115 -8.80 14.85 12.79
C THR A 115 -9.41 16.25 12.91
N GLY A 116 -9.71 16.92 11.79
CA GLY A 116 -10.29 18.27 11.73
C GLY A 116 -9.31 19.34 11.27
N THR A 117 -8.08 18.99 10.89
CA THR A 117 -7.04 19.92 10.43
C THR A 117 -7.10 20.16 8.92
N GLY A 118 -7.58 19.18 8.13
CA GLY A 118 -7.52 19.19 6.67
C GLY A 118 -6.10 19.21 6.10
N GLN A 119 -5.08 18.98 6.92
CA GLN A 119 -3.66 19.08 6.52
C GLN A 119 -2.96 17.73 6.40
N SER A 120 -3.62 16.64 6.81
CA SER A 120 -2.97 15.32 6.84
C SER A 120 -2.69 14.79 5.44
N ASP A 121 -1.44 14.36 5.23
CA ASP A 121 -0.92 13.84 3.98
C ASP A 121 -0.10 12.56 4.24
N TYR A 122 -0.39 11.52 3.46
CA TYR A 122 0.22 10.21 3.58
C TYR A 122 0.50 9.67 2.19
N ASP A 123 1.73 9.25 1.92
CA ASP A 123 2.07 8.66 0.63
C ASP A 123 2.01 7.13 0.69
N LEU A 124 1.58 6.54 -0.43
CA LEU A 124 1.48 5.09 -0.61
C LEU A 124 2.49 4.60 -1.67
N TYR A 125 3.40 3.72 -1.24
CA TYR A 125 4.39 3.07 -2.09
C TYR A 125 4.28 1.55 -2.01
N ILE A 126 4.58 0.86 -3.11
CA ILE A 126 4.56 -0.60 -3.21
C ILE A 126 5.85 -1.05 -3.92
N TYR A 127 6.53 -2.00 -3.31
CA TYR A 127 7.73 -2.63 -3.85
C TYR A 127 7.45 -4.09 -4.18
N GLU A 128 8.04 -4.60 -5.26
CA GLU A 128 8.15 -6.04 -5.49
C GLU A 128 9.15 -6.65 -4.50
N GLY A 129 8.79 -7.80 -3.91
CA GLY A 129 9.58 -8.51 -2.92
C GLY A 129 9.34 -8.05 -1.48
N VAL A 130 10.18 -8.55 -0.57
CA VAL A 130 10.17 -8.18 0.86
C VAL A 130 11.24 -7.12 1.09
N VAL A 131 10.83 -5.90 1.40
CA VAL A 131 11.70 -4.73 1.50
C VAL A 131 11.74 -4.18 2.92
N GLY A 132 12.95 -4.13 3.50
CA GLY A 132 13.20 -3.58 4.84
C GLY A 132 13.26 -2.06 4.86
N ASN A 133 14.28 -1.52 5.52
CA ASN A 133 14.50 -0.06 5.61
C ASN A 133 14.90 0.53 4.26
N LEU A 134 14.47 1.77 4.02
CA LEU A 134 14.78 2.54 2.80
C LEU A 134 15.57 3.80 3.14
N GLY A 135 16.61 4.06 2.34
CA GLY A 135 17.50 5.20 2.49
C GLY A 135 17.22 6.37 1.54
N GLY A 136 16.12 6.32 0.76
CA GLY A 136 15.76 7.36 -0.22
C GLY A 136 16.22 7.11 -1.65
N ASN A 137 17.13 6.15 -1.89
CA ASN A 137 17.73 5.90 -3.21
C ASN A 137 17.06 4.75 -3.98
N THR A 138 15.96 4.20 -3.48
CA THR A 138 15.24 3.09 -4.10
C THR A 138 13.88 3.59 -4.53
N PRO A 139 13.61 3.76 -5.84
CA PRO A 139 12.28 4.08 -6.31
C PRO A 139 11.33 2.91 -6.04
N ALA A 140 10.05 3.21 -5.77
CA ALA A 140 9.02 2.19 -5.68
C ALA A 140 8.64 1.66 -7.06
N ASP A 141 8.28 0.38 -7.15
CA ASP A 141 7.79 -0.22 -8.39
C ASP A 141 6.39 0.31 -8.74
N PHE A 142 5.59 0.61 -7.71
CA PHE A 142 4.27 1.24 -7.84
C PHE A 142 4.07 2.26 -6.72
N GLN A 143 3.36 3.34 -7.01
CA GLN A 143 3.04 4.38 -6.04
C GLN A 143 1.69 5.01 -6.39
N SER A 144 1.11 5.80 -5.48
CA SER A 144 -0.11 6.51 -5.84
C SER A 144 0.16 7.58 -6.90
N ALA A 145 -0.78 7.69 -7.85
CA ALA A 145 -0.74 8.68 -8.92
C ALA A 145 -1.40 10.02 -8.52
N THR A 146 -1.99 10.11 -7.33
CA THR A 146 -2.87 11.22 -6.95
C THR A 146 -2.39 11.87 -5.65
N SER A 147 -1.35 12.70 -5.73
CA SER A 147 -0.88 13.48 -4.57
C SER A 147 -2.01 14.38 -4.03
N GLY A 148 -2.31 14.29 -2.74
CA GLY A 148 -3.16 15.23 -2.01
C GLY A 148 -4.67 14.94 -2.03
N TYR A 149 -5.09 13.73 -2.40
CA TYR A 149 -6.49 13.30 -2.35
C TYR A 149 -6.71 12.14 -1.39
N ARG A 150 -7.87 12.15 -0.74
CA ARG A 150 -8.33 11.06 0.13
C ARG A 150 -9.41 10.28 -0.62
N PRO A 151 -9.20 9.02 -1.02
CA PRO A 151 -8.08 8.13 -0.65
C PRO A 151 -6.88 8.20 -1.61
N GLU A 152 -5.75 7.72 -1.10
CA GLU A 152 -4.54 7.40 -1.87
C GLU A 152 -4.70 6.01 -2.50
N ILE A 153 -4.40 5.89 -3.80
CA ILE A 153 -4.62 4.64 -4.55
C ILE A 153 -3.39 4.29 -5.38
N ALA A 154 -2.84 3.10 -5.19
CA ALA A 154 -1.80 2.52 -6.02
C ALA A 154 -2.27 1.19 -6.62
N THR A 155 -1.81 0.87 -7.83
CA THR A 155 -2.22 -0.33 -8.56
C THR A 155 -0.99 -1.11 -9.04
N VAL A 156 -0.94 -2.40 -8.71
CA VAL A 156 0.07 -3.35 -9.19
C VAL A 156 -0.46 -4.06 -10.42
N ALA A 157 0.16 -3.80 -11.57
CA ALA A 157 -0.09 -4.49 -12.82
C ALA A 157 1.15 -4.37 -13.74
N PRO A 158 1.43 -5.36 -14.61
CA PRO A 158 0.72 -6.64 -14.73
C PRO A 158 1.02 -7.60 -13.57
N LEU A 159 0.05 -8.47 -13.24
CA LEU A 159 0.26 -9.53 -12.24
C LEU A 159 1.01 -10.72 -12.82
N LYS A 160 1.55 -11.58 -11.93
CA LYS A 160 2.26 -12.81 -12.27
C LYS A 160 1.50 -14.01 -11.67
N ASP A 161 1.42 -15.10 -12.42
CA ASP A 161 0.91 -16.37 -11.89
C ASP A 161 1.83 -16.91 -10.77
N GLY A 162 1.29 -17.74 -9.89
CA GLY A 162 2.02 -18.28 -8.74
C GLY A 162 2.02 -17.33 -7.54
N THR A 163 3.01 -17.51 -6.65
CA THR A 163 3.15 -16.70 -5.43
C THR A 163 4.16 -15.57 -5.66
N THR A 164 3.73 -14.35 -5.41
CA THR A 164 4.56 -13.13 -5.44
C THR A 164 4.46 -12.40 -4.10
N HIS A 165 5.54 -11.75 -3.71
CA HIS A 165 5.60 -10.94 -2.50
C HIS A 165 5.68 -9.46 -2.89
N TYR A 166 5.04 -8.61 -2.11
CA TYR A 166 5.14 -7.17 -2.20
C TYR A 166 5.27 -6.60 -0.79
N THR A 167 5.98 -5.48 -0.66
CA THR A 167 5.97 -4.68 0.55
C THR A 167 5.26 -3.36 0.28
N ILE A 168 4.22 -3.09 1.06
CA ILE A 168 3.50 -1.82 1.04
C ILE A 168 4.12 -0.92 2.10
N LYS A 169 4.46 0.31 1.72
CA LYS A 169 4.96 1.35 2.63
C LYS A 169 3.97 2.50 2.67
N ILE A 170 3.62 2.93 3.88
CA ILE A 170 2.87 4.16 4.11
C ILE A 170 3.82 5.16 4.74
N VAL A 171 3.99 6.31 4.08
CA VAL A 171 4.86 7.38 4.55
C VAL A 171 3.99 8.50 5.09
N PRO A 172 4.05 8.80 6.40
CA PRO A 172 3.34 9.93 6.97
C PRO A 172 4.04 11.23 6.60
N PHE A 173 3.79 11.76 5.39
CA PHE A 173 4.44 12.98 4.90
C PHE A 173 4.18 14.16 5.84
N GLN A 174 2.90 14.40 6.14
CA GLN A 174 2.43 15.44 7.04
C GLN A 174 1.28 14.86 7.90
N PRO A 175 1.55 14.01 8.91
CA PRO A 175 0.48 13.37 9.67
C PRO A 175 -0.13 14.33 10.69
N THR A 176 -1.41 14.14 11.03
CA THR A 176 -2.05 14.89 12.13
C THR A 176 -2.63 13.99 13.22
N GLY A 177 -2.06 12.78 13.39
CA GLY A 177 -2.43 11.84 14.45
C GLY A 177 -3.39 10.73 14.01
N GLU A 178 -3.68 10.61 12.72
CA GLU A 178 -4.64 9.62 12.23
C GLU A 178 -4.11 8.19 12.30
N THR A 179 -5.04 7.27 12.56
CA THR A 179 -4.90 5.87 12.15
C THR A 179 -5.39 5.76 10.70
N VAL A 180 -4.55 5.20 9.84
CA VAL A 180 -4.89 4.95 8.44
C VAL A 180 -5.48 3.55 8.29
N ASN A 181 -6.37 3.40 7.30
CA ASN A 181 -7.05 2.17 6.94
C ASN A 181 -6.66 1.81 5.51
N VAL A 182 -6.09 0.62 5.34
CA VAL A 182 -5.67 0.11 4.04
C VAL A 182 -6.54 -1.06 3.63
N LYS A 183 -7.01 -1.01 2.38
CA LYS A 183 -7.74 -2.10 1.73
C LYS A 183 -6.99 -2.51 0.47
N ILE A 184 -6.67 -3.80 0.38
CA ILE A 184 -5.97 -4.43 -0.73
C ILE A 184 -6.96 -5.40 -1.39
N GLU A 185 -7.23 -5.20 -2.67
CA GLU A 185 -8.19 -6.03 -3.40
C GLU A 185 -7.66 -6.48 -4.76
N LEU A 186 -7.96 -7.73 -5.12
CA LEU A 186 -7.72 -8.24 -6.46
C LEU A 186 -8.83 -7.73 -7.37
N LEU A 187 -8.45 -6.93 -8.35
CA LEU A 187 -9.29 -6.61 -9.50
C LEU A 187 -9.15 -7.77 -10.48
N PRO A 188 -10.20 -8.56 -10.72
CA PRO A 188 -10.08 -9.82 -11.46
C PRO A 188 -9.85 -9.64 -12.96
N GLY A 189 -9.76 -8.40 -13.47
CA GLY A 189 -9.66 -8.15 -14.90
C GLY A 189 -10.91 -8.58 -15.68
N SER A 190 -10.81 -8.60 -17.00
CA SER A 190 -11.87 -9.06 -17.91
C SER A 190 -11.55 -10.43 -18.50
N GLY A 191 -12.58 -11.25 -18.71
CA GLY A 191 -12.45 -12.58 -19.29
C GLY A 191 -11.95 -12.55 -20.74
N GLY A 192 -10.82 -13.21 -20.97
CA GLY A 192 -10.16 -13.33 -22.27
C GLY A 192 -9.17 -12.19 -22.53
N CYS A 193 -7.89 -12.49 -22.43
CA CYS A 193 -6.89 -11.79 -23.22
C CYS A 193 -7.24 -12.09 -24.67
N GLY A 194 -7.80 -11.13 -25.40
CA GLY A 194 -8.25 -11.33 -26.78
C GLY A 194 -7.29 -12.26 -27.50
N THR A 195 -7.82 -13.30 -28.15
CA THR A 195 -7.02 -14.19 -29.00
C THR A 195 -6.08 -13.30 -29.81
N ALA A 196 -4.79 -13.68 -29.97
CA ALA A 196 -3.88 -12.93 -30.82
C ALA A 196 -4.54 -12.71 -32.19
N GLY A 197 -5.19 -11.57 -32.35
CA GLY A 197 -6.10 -11.27 -33.43
C GLY A 197 -5.27 -10.61 -34.51
N PHE A 198 -4.97 -11.39 -35.55
CA PHE A 198 -4.22 -11.02 -36.75
C PHE A 198 -2.77 -10.58 -36.53
N GLY A 199 -1.85 -11.52 -36.77
CA GLY A 199 -0.41 -11.32 -36.77
C GLY A 199 0.31 -12.45 -36.05
N GLY A 200 0.34 -13.64 -36.65
CA GLY A 200 1.18 -14.74 -36.15
C GLY A 200 2.66 -14.32 -36.08
N ALA A 201 3.47 -15.10 -35.35
CA ALA A 201 4.88 -14.79 -35.07
C ALA A 201 5.64 -14.38 -36.35
N ASP A 202 5.88 -13.08 -36.53
CA ASP A 202 6.77 -12.59 -37.56
C ASP A 202 8.19 -12.49 -37.01
N LYS A 203 9.15 -13.05 -37.77
CA LYS A 203 10.56 -13.04 -37.41
C LYS A 203 11.07 -11.60 -37.55
N THR A 204 11.28 -10.93 -36.43
CA THR A 204 11.87 -9.59 -36.40
C THR A 204 13.24 -9.58 -37.09
N LYS A 205 13.35 -8.88 -38.22
CA LYS A 205 14.62 -8.27 -38.63
C LYS A 205 14.70 -6.89 -38.00
N ALA A 206 15.84 -6.55 -37.42
CA ALA A 206 16.11 -5.21 -36.90
C ALA A 206 16.09 -4.17 -38.04
N ASN A 207 15.57 -2.97 -37.75
CA ASN A 207 15.53 -1.77 -38.61
C ASN A 207 14.48 -1.70 -39.73
N SER A 208 13.35 -2.42 -39.65
CA SER A 208 12.18 -2.12 -40.50
C SER A 208 11.23 -1.16 -39.77
N PRO A 209 10.97 0.07 -40.27
CA PRO A 209 9.97 0.96 -39.68
C PRO A 209 8.59 0.31 -39.74
N ARG A 210 7.86 0.38 -38.62
CA ARG A 210 6.49 -0.15 -38.50
C ARG A 210 5.51 0.95 -38.89
N TYR A 211 4.67 0.69 -39.89
CA TYR A 211 3.49 1.51 -40.16
C TYR A 211 2.25 0.79 -39.66
N ILE A 212 1.38 1.52 -38.95
CA ILE A 212 0.06 1.05 -38.57
C ILE A 212 -0.90 1.72 -39.55
N THR A 213 -1.48 0.94 -40.46
CA THR A 213 -2.49 1.46 -41.38
C THR A 213 -3.84 1.48 -40.67
N PHE A 214 -4.38 2.67 -40.43
CA PHE A 214 -5.76 2.83 -39.97
C PHE A 214 -6.70 2.85 -41.17
N ASN A 215 -7.38 1.73 -41.41
CA ASN A 215 -8.45 1.70 -42.41
C ASN A 215 -9.72 2.28 -41.80
N ALA A 216 -10.35 3.23 -42.51
CA ALA A 216 -11.62 3.80 -42.08
C ALA A 216 -12.72 2.71 -42.06
N PRO A 217 -13.72 2.82 -41.15
CA PRO A 217 -14.85 1.91 -41.11
C PRO A 217 -15.67 1.95 -42.42
N PRO A 218 -16.21 0.81 -42.89
CA PRO A 218 -17.05 0.77 -44.07
C PRO A 218 -18.30 1.64 -43.96
N GLY A 219 -18.58 2.44 -44.99
CA GLY A 219 -19.65 3.43 -45.09
C GLY A 219 -19.37 4.76 -44.40
N SER A 220 -18.16 5.00 -43.86
CA SER A 220 -17.83 6.28 -43.22
C SER A 220 -17.47 7.36 -44.23
N SER A 221 -17.63 8.63 -43.86
CA SER A 221 -17.17 9.78 -44.68
C SER A 221 -15.65 9.82 -44.86
N ALA A 222 -14.90 8.96 -44.16
CA ALA A 222 -13.47 8.74 -44.32
C ALA A 222 -13.15 7.60 -45.31
N GLU A 223 -14.16 6.96 -45.89
CA GLU A 223 -14.03 5.79 -46.75
C GLU A 223 -13.99 6.14 -48.25
N VAL A 224 -13.18 7.11 -48.68
CA VAL A 224 -12.57 7.27 -50.04
C VAL A 224 -11.73 8.55 -50.06
N SER A 225 -10.59 8.68 -50.73
CA SER A 225 -9.91 7.90 -51.77
C SER A 225 -8.40 7.91 -51.52
N ASN A 226 -7.68 6.91 -52.04
CA ASN A 226 -6.20 6.88 -52.12
C ASN A 226 -5.61 8.29 -52.35
N GLY A 227 -5.14 8.91 -51.27
CA GLY A 227 -4.48 10.20 -51.27
C GLY A 227 -3.08 10.01 -50.72
N GLU A 228 -2.13 9.84 -51.63
CA GLU A 228 -0.71 9.99 -51.40
C GLU A 228 -0.46 11.37 -50.75
N PHE A 229 0.04 11.37 -49.50
CA PHE A 229 0.52 12.60 -48.88
C PHE A 229 1.91 12.91 -49.46
N ASN A 230 2.02 14.01 -50.21
CA ASN A 230 3.31 14.66 -50.49
C ASN A 230 3.92 15.20 -49.21
#